data_AF-A0A1Q2H089-F1
#
_entry.id   AF-A0A1Q2H089-F1
#
_cell.length_a   1.000
_cell.length_b   1.000
_cell.length_c   1.000
_cell.angle_alpha   90.00
_cell.angle_beta   90.00
_cell.angle_gamma   90.00
#
_symmetry.space_group_name_H-M   'P 1'
#
loop_
_entity.id
_entity.type
_entity.pdbx_description
1 polymer ?
#
loop_
_entity_poly.entity_id
_entity_poly.type
_entity_poly.pdbx_seq_one_letter_code
_entity_poly.pdbx_strand_id
1 'polypeptide(L)'
;MRILFTIFLVLFISSCDSAYVWEEGRYKVNWIDVYENRSLGYYLDDGFKVPRIGREVIAIGSNKEHIVVMQFDKTTGSIKYYYIIKALDAVETDLSPGIKGPYSLEEFSIIKVKNKLPEFSVEFK
;
A
#
# COMPACT_ATOMS: atom_id res chain seq x y z
N MET A 1 6.86 -43.61 -18.49
CA MET A 1 6.22 -42.40 -19.07
C MET A 1 5.12 -41.78 -18.22
N ARG A 2 4.38 -42.50 -17.34
CA ARG A 2 3.37 -41.88 -16.45
C ARG A 2 3.96 -40.90 -15.42
N ILE A 3 5.12 -41.24 -14.82
CA ILE A 3 5.76 -40.42 -13.78
C ILE A 3 6.31 -39.09 -14.32
N LEU A 4 6.85 -39.08 -15.55
CA LEU A 4 7.38 -37.87 -16.18
C LEU A 4 6.26 -36.84 -16.45
N PHE A 5 5.07 -37.32 -16.81
CA PHE A 5 3.89 -36.49 -17.04
C PHE A 5 3.34 -35.92 -15.72
N THR A 6 3.43 -36.69 -14.62
CA THR A 6 3.05 -36.22 -13.28
C THR A 6 4.00 -35.12 -12.78
N ILE A 7 5.31 -35.24 -13.02
CA ILE A 7 6.28 -34.21 -12.62
C ILE A 7 6.05 -32.90 -13.39
N PHE A 8 5.72 -32.98 -14.68
CA PHE A 8 5.44 -31.78 -15.50
C PHE A 8 4.14 -31.07 -15.08
N LEU A 9 3.15 -31.81 -14.59
CA LEU A 9 1.88 -31.25 -14.11
C LEU A 9 2.00 -30.54 -12.76
N VAL A 10 2.91 -30.97 -11.88
CA VAL A 10 3.13 -30.35 -10.56
C VAL A 10 3.89 -29.02 -10.66
N LEU A 11 4.64 -28.79 -11.74
CA LEU A 11 5.43 -27.55 -11.94
C LEU A 11 4.58 -26.31 -12.27
N PHE A 12 3.30 -26.47 -12.65
CA PHE A 12 2.43 -25.35 -13.00
C PHE A 12 1.66 -24.73 -11.83
N ILE A 13 1.79 -25.26 -10.61
CA ILE A 13 0.92 -24.90 -9.48
C ILE A 13 1.61 -24.00 -8.43
N SER A 14 2.76 -23.41 -8.75
CA SER A 14 3.58 -22.67 -7.76
C SER A 14 3.81 -21.19 -8.08
N SER A 15 3.00 -20.58 -8.95
CA SER A 15 3.09 -19.13 -9.16
C SER A 15 2.46 -18.41 -7.97
N CYS A 16 3.29 -17.86 -7.07
CA CYS A 16 2.83 -16.83 -6.13
C CYS A 16 2.40 -15.62 -6.94
N ASP A 17 1.10 -15.32 -6.93
CA ASP A 17 0.55 -14.18 -7.66
C ASP A 17 0.76 -12.90 -6.84
N SER A 18 1.54 -11.97 -7.39
CA SER A 18 1.85 -10.71 -6.75
C SER A 18 2.33 -9.69 -7.79
N ALA A 19 2.03 -8.42 -7.57
CA ALA A 19 2.55 -7.34 -8.40
C ALA A 19 2.63 -6.01 -7.64
N TYR A 20 3.46 -5.11 -8.17
CA TYR A 20 3.45 -3.69 -7.83
C TYR A 20 2.45 -2.98 -8.73
N VAL A 21 1.57 -2.17 -8.14
CA VAL A 21 0.53 -1.44 -8.86
C VAL A 21 0.73 0.08 -8.83
N TRP A 22 1.63 0.53 -7.97
CA TRP A 22 2.08 1.92 -7.88
C TRP A 22 3.45 1.96 -7.19
N GLU A 23 4.30 2.87 -7.62
CA GLU A 23 5.61 3.10 -7.01
C GLU A 23 6.02 4.57 -7.08
N GLU A 24 6.74 5.00 -6.04
CA GLU A 24 7.47 6.26 -6.03
C GLU A 24 8.71 6.13 -5.13
N GLY A 25 9.87 6.03 -5.76
CA GLY A 25 11.11 5.74 -5.05
C GLY A 25 11.01 4.41 -4.29
N ARG A 26 11.16 4.46 -2.97
CA ARG A 26 11.07 3.29 -2.07
C ARG A 26 9.66 2.97 -1.59
N TYR A 27 8.68 3.84 -1.86
CA TYR A 27 7.28 3.54 -1.56
C TYR A 27 6.64 2.73 -2.68
N LYS A 28 5.98 1.63 -2.34
CA LYS A 28 5.26 0.80 -3.31
C LYS A 28 3.93 0.31 -2.77
N VAL A 29 2.90 0.36 -3.61
CA VAL A 29 1.66 -0.39 -3.38
C VAL A 29 1.80 -1.74 -4.06
N ASN A 30 1.68 -2.80 -3.28
CA ASN A 30 1.76 -4.16 -3.77
C ASN A 30 0.62 -5.01 -3.19
N TRP A 31 0.29 -6.09 -3.88
CA TRP A 31 -0.60 -7.13 -3.39
C TRP A 31 0.08 -8.49 -3.46
N ILE A 32 -0.40 -9.41 -2.64
CA ILE A 32 0.03 -10.81 -2.58
C ILE A 32 -1.24 -11.65 -2.52
N ASP A 33 -1.27 -12.72 -3.28
CA ASP A 33 -2.34 -13.71 -3.45
C ASP A 33 -3.59 -13.19 -4.17
N VAL A 34 -4.17 -12.06 -3.74
CA VAL A 34 -5.35 -11.47 -4.38
C VAL A 34 -5.21 -9.97 -4.51
N TYR A 35 -5.69 -9.45 -5.65
CA TYR A 35 -5.53 -8.05 -6.05
C TYR A 35 -6.05 -7.10 -4.98
N GLU A 36 -7.17 -7.39 -4.32
CA GLU A 36 -7.81 -6.54 -3.30
C GLU A 36 -6.93 -6.31 -2.06
N ASN A 37 -5.98 -7.21 -1.78
CA ASN A 37 -5.07 -7.10 -0.64
C ASN A 37 -3.89 -6.13 -0.88
N ARG A 38 -4.11 -5.09 -1.68
CA ARG A 38 -3.12 -4.01 -1.86
C ARG A 38 -2.77 -3.37 -0.53
N SER A 39 -1.49 -3.19 -0.29
CA SER A 39 -0.97 -2.48 0.88
C SER A 39 0.19 -1.58 0.48
N LEU A 40 0.37 -0.48 1.20
CA LEU A 40 1.50 0.42 1.01
C LEU A 40 2.65 0.01 1.93
N GLY A 41 3.85 -0.11 1.38
CA GLY A 41 5.08 -0.31 2.15
C GLY A 41 6.21 0.56 1.67
N TYR A 42 7.21 0.71 2.55
CA TYR A 42 8.51 1.27 2.24
C TYR A 42 9.52 0.12 2.08
N TYR A 43 10.22 0.07 0.96
CA TYR A 43 11.14 -1.02 0.63
C TYR A 43 12.59 -0.59 0.87
N LEU A 44 13.31 -1.33 1.71
CA LEU A 44 14.73 -1.15 1.95
C LEU A 44 15.56 -1.69 0.78
N ASP A 45 16.86 -1.37 0.76
CA ASP A 45 17.75 -1.72 -0.36
C ASP A 45 17.98 -3.24 -0.50
N ASP A 46 17.76 -3.99 0.58
CA ASP A 46 17.77 -5.46 0.60
C ASP A 46 16.43 -6.09 0.13
N GLY A 47 15.46 -5.26 -0.26
CA GLY A 47 14.12 -5.67 -0.67
C GLY A 47 13.16 -5.92 0.49
N PHE A 48 13.59 -5.74 1.74
CA PHE A 48 12.70 -5.87 2.90
C PHE A 48 11.62 -4.79 2.88
N LYS A 49 10.37 -5.20 3.08
CA LYS A 49 9.22 -4.29 3.16
C LYS A 49 8.94 -3.93 4.60
N VAL A 50 8.95 -2.63 4.89
CA VAL A 50 8.47 -2.03 6.13
C VAL A 50 7.02 -1.56 5.89
N PRO A 51 6.00 -2.18 6.51
CA PRO A 51 4.60 -1.79 6.35
C PRO A 51 4.36 -0.31 6.65
N ARG A 52 3.46 0.31 5.87
CA ARG A 52 2.97 1.68 6.11
C ARG A 52 1.47 1.73 6.29
N ILE A 53 0.73 1.29 5.27
CA ILE A 53 -0.73 1.16 5.34
C ILE A 53 -1.08 -0.29 5.00
N GLY A 54 -2.00 -0.86 5.79
CA GLY A 54 -2.43 -2.24 5.68
C GLY A 54 -3.16 -2.56 4.37
N ARG A 55 -3.81 -3.73 4.35
CA ARG A 55 -4.53 -4.22 3.18
C ARG A 55 -5.65 -3.26 2.73
N GLU A 56 -6.07 -3.42 1.49
CA GLU A 56 -7.21 -2.75 0.88
C GLU A 56 -7.02 -1.25 0.71
N VAL A 57 -5.82 -0.89 0.28
CA VAL A 57 -5.57 0.42 -0.34
C VAL A 57 -6.37 0.51 -1.64
N ILE A 58 -7.29 1.47 -1.69
CA ILE A 58 -8.21 1.70 -2.81
C ILE A 58 -7.86 2.96 -3.60
N ALA A 59 -7.10 3.90 -3.02
CA ALA A 59 -6.50 4.99 -3.79
C ALA A 59 -5.20 5.51 -3.15
N ILE A 60 -4.36 6.12 -3.98
CA ILE A 60 -3.11 6.75 -3.56
C ILE A 60 -2.83 8.02 -4.37
N GLY A 61 -2.15 8.97 -3.75
CA GLY A 61 -1.61 10.16 -4.40
C GLY A 61 -0.33 10.62 -3.72
N SER A 62 0.52 11.34 -4.44
CA SER A 62 1.78 11.84 -3.89
C SER A 62 2.14 13.21 -4.45
N ASN A 63 2.93 13.94 -3.66
CA ASN A 63 3.70 15.09 -4.12
C ASN A 63 5.10 15.03 -3.47
N LYS A 64 5.89 16.10 -3.57
CA LYS A 64 7.26 16.12 -3.02
C LYS A 64 7.33 15.81 -1.52
N GLU A 65 6.33 16.23 -0.73
CA GLU A 65 6.37 16.20 0.73
C GLU A 65 5.50 15.09 1.33
N HIS A 66 4.43 14.72 0.64
CA HIS A 66 3.36 13.89 1.19
C HIS A 66 2.96 12.74 0.27
N ILE A 67 2.48 11.67 0.88
CA ILE A 67 1.68 10.61 0.23
C ILE A 67 0.32 10.60 0.91
N VAL A 68 -0.76 10.53 0.15
CA VAL A 68 -2.13 10.33 0.67
C VAL A 68 -2.63 8.95 0.30
N VAL A 69 -3.34 8.29 1.20
CA VAL A 69 -3.83 6.93 1.01
C VAL A 69 -5.29 6.84 1.44
N MET A 70 -6.11 6.23 0.60
CA MET A 70 -7.48 5.85 0.92
C MET A 70 -7.53 4.34 1.09
N GLN A 71 -8.05 3.87 2.22
CA GLN A 71 -8.14 2.46 2.57
C GLN A 71 -9.59 2.08 2.88
N PHE A 72 -10.04 0.91 2.43
CA PHE A 72 -11.26 0.31 2.94
C PHE A 72 -10.92 -0.60 4.13
N ASP A 73 -11.40 -0.24 5.32
CA ASP A 73 -11.23 -1.04 6.52
C ASP A 73 -12.36 -2.09 6.59
N LYS A 74 -12.04 -3.33 6.21
CA LYS A 74 -12.98 -4.46 6.27
C LYS A 74 -13.49 -4.79 7.67
N THR A 75 -12.74 -4.48 8.72
CA THR A 75 -13.16 -4.77 10.09
C THR A 75 -14.30 -3.85 10.50
N THR A 76 -14.27 -2.59 10.06
CA THR A 76 -15.32 -1.61 10.38
C THR A 76 -16.31 -1.36 9.23
N GLY A 77 -16.02 -1.86 8.02
CA GLY A 77 -16.81 -1.59 6.82
C GLY A 77 -16.77 -0.13 6.39
N SER A 78 -15.68 0.61 6.71
CA SER A 78 -15.61 2.05 6.50
C SER A 78 -14.36 2.48 5.73
N ILE A 79 -14.44 3.62 5.04
CA ILE A 79 -13.28 4.21 4.37
C ILE A 79 -12.47 5.02 5.38
N LYS A 80 -11.17 4.75 5.43
CA LYS A 80 -10.18 5.48 6.22
C LYS A 80 -9.21 6.21 5.32
N TYR A 81 -8.80 7.39 5.75
CA TYR A 81 -7.85 8.22 5.05
C TYR A 81 -6.58 8.39 5.87
N TYR A 82 -5.44 8.35 5.20
CA TYR A 82 -4.13 8.52 5.80
C TYR A 82 -3.31 9.49 4.96
N TYR A 83 -2.30 10.07 5.59
CA TYR A 83 -1.20 10.67 4.85
C TYR A 83 0.14 10.39 5.54
N ILE A 84 1.21 10.42 4.75
CA ILE A 84 2.59 10.22 5.20
C ILE A 84 3.36 11.50 4.93
N ILE A 85 4.01 12.05 5.95
CA ILE A 85 5.00 13.13 5.82
C ILE A 85 6.35 12.47 5.55
N LYS A 86 6.84 12.53 4.30
CA LYS A 86 8.02 11.77 3.86
C LYS A 86 9.27 12.08 4.68
N ALA A 87 9.47 13.34 5.05
CA ALA A 87 10.62 13.78 5.84
C ALA A 87 10.62 13.24 7.28
N LEU A 88 9.46 12.79 7.77
CA LEU A 88 9.30 12.23 9.12
C LEU A 88 9.09 10.72 9.10
N ASP A 89 9.18 10.08 7.93
CA ASP A 89 8.96 8.65 7.84
C ASP A 89 10.18 7.89 8.41
N ALA A 90 10.01 7.25 9.57
CA ALA A 90 11.06 6.44 10.17
C ALA A 90 11.17 5.10 9.43
N VAL A 91 12.11 5.04 8.48
CA VAL A 91 12.24 3.93 7.51
C VAL A 91 12.63 2.58 8.12
N GLU A 92 13.14 2.55 9.35
CA GLU A 92 13.59 1.31 10.03
C GLU A 92 12.54 0.74 10.99
N THR A 93 11.35 1.35 11.08
CA THR A 93 10.29 0.90 11.98
C THR A 93 8.91 1.07 11.37
N ASP A 94 7.98 0.25 11.84
CA ASP A 94 6.55 0.36 11.52
C ASP A 94 5.89 1.49 12.32
N LEU A 95 6.50 1.90 13.45
CA LEU A 95 6.04 2.99 14.30
C LEU A 95 6.54 4.35 13.80
N SER A 96 6.22 4.64 12.54
CA SER A 96 6.70 5.85 11.88
C SER A 96 5.89 7.09 12.31
N PRO A 97 6.52 8.14 12.87
CA PRO A 97 5.81 9.36 13.26
C PRO A 97 5.30 10.15 12.05
N GLY A 98 5.82 9.86 10.84
CA GLY A 98 5.37 10.44 9.59
C GLY A 98 3.99 9.94 9.12
N ILE A 99 3.53 8.77 9.59
CA ILE A 99 2.22 8.22 9.23
C ILE A 99 1.15 8.87 10.10
N LYS A 100 0.12 9.43 9.47
CA LYS A 100 -0.99 10.14 10.12
C LYS A 100 -2.32 9.55 9.69
N GLY A 101 -3.20 9.31 10.66
CA GLY A 101 -4.51 8.68 10.49
C GLY A 101 -4.69 7.50 11.46
N PRO A 102 -5.77 6.71 11.32
CA PRO A 102 -6.84 6.89 10.33
C PRO A 102 -7.69 8.14 10.57
N TYR A 103 -8.14 8.77 9.49
CA TYR A 103 -9.12 9.86 9.51
C TYR A 103 -10.41 9.45 8.81
N SER A 104 -11.51 10.06 9.22
CA SER A 104 -12.75 10.12 8.43
C SER A 104 -12.61 11.05 7.23
N LEU A 105 -13.57 11.02 6.30
CA LEU A 105 -13.59 11.93 5.14
C LEU A 105 -13.62 13.40 5.56
N GLU A 106 -14.41 13.73 6.59
CA GLU A 106 -14.56 15.10 7.08
C GLU A 106 -13.25 15.62 7.67
N GLU A 107 -12.64 14.86 8.58
CA GLU A 107 -11.33 15.19 9.16
C GLU A 107 -10.25 15.30 8.09
N PHE A 108 -10.21 14.35 7.16
CA PHE A 108 -9.22 14.34 6.08
C PHE A 108 -9.37 15.55 5.15
N SER A 109 -10.59 15.97 4.83
CA SER A 109 -10.84 17.14 3.99
C SER A 109 -10.29 18.42 4.63
N ILE A 110 -10.46 18.58 5.95
CA ILE A 110 -9.90 19.71 6.71
C ILE A 110 -8.36 19.65 6.72
N ILE A 111 -7.80 18.47 7.00
CA ILE A 111 -6.35 18.23 7.04
C ILE A 111 -5.71 18.45 5.67
N LYS A 112 -6.37 18.02 4.60
CA LYS A 112 -5.92 18.16 3.22
C LYS A 112 -5.71 19.61 2.85
N VAL A 113 -6.68 20.47 3.16
CA VAL A 113 -6.56 21.91 2.93
C VAL A 113 -5.47 22.51 3.82
N LYS A 114 -5.48 22.17 5.12
CA LYS A 114 -4.53 22.73 6.10
C LYS A 114 -3.07 22.43 5.75
N ASN A 115 -2.78 21.21 5.30
CA ASN A 115 -1.42 20.74 5.04
C ASN A 115 -1.07 20.71 3.55
N LYS A 116 -1.95 21.23 2.68
CA LYS A 116 -1.78 21.22 1.22
C LYS A 116 -1.45 19.82 0.69
N LEU A 117 -2.18 18.81 1.19
CA LEU A 117 -1.98 17.43 0.77
C LEU A 117 -2.39 17.26 -0.70
N PRO A 118 -1.73 16.35 -1.45
CA PRO A 118 -2.05 16.12 -2.85
C PRO A 118 -3.44 15.51 -3.04
N GLU A 119 -3.93 15.61 -4.27
CA GLU A 119 -5.06 14.82 -4.74
C GLU A 119 -4.69 13.34 -4.87
N PHE A 120 -5.70 12.46 -4.86
CA PHE A 120 -5.49 11.07 -5.27
C PHE A 120 -5.19 11.03 -6.78
N SER A 121 -4.09 10.38 -7.15
CA SER A 121 -3.65 10.27 -8.55
C SER A 121 -3.99 8.91 -9.16
N VAL A 122 -4.16 7.88 -8.34
CA VAL A 122 -4.48 6.53 -8.77
C VAL A 122 -5.57 5.94 -7.89
N GLU A 123 -6.60 5.40 -8.51
CA GLU A 123 -7.64 4.59 -7.87
C GLU A 123 -7.50 3.14 -8.32
N PHE A 124 -7.56 2.21 -7.37
CA PHE A 124 -7.45 0.78 -7.62
C PHE A 124 -8.85 0.17 -7.56
N LYS A 125 -9.40 -0.16 -8.73
CA LYS A 125 -10.74 -0.75 -8.90
C LYS A 125 -10.75 -2.24 -8.63
#